data_AF-H3REE0-F1
#
_entry.id   AF-H3REE0-F1
#
_cell.length_a   1.000
_cell.length_b   1.000
_cell.length_c   1.000
_cell.angle_alpha   90.00
_cell.angle_beta   90.00
_cell.angle_gamma   90.00
#
_symmetry.space_group_name_H-M   'P 1'
#
loop_
_entity.id
_entity.type
_entity.pdbx_description
1 polymer ?
#
loop_
_entity_poly.entity_id
_entity_poly.type
_entity_poly.pdbx_seq_one_letter_code
_entity_poly.pdbx_strand_id
1 'polypeptide(L)' 'MAIDIYLKVEGTTGESQDSKHKGWTDVLSFEWGASQPCNMAVGGGGGAGKVSFNDLRGFVE' A
#
# COMPACT_ATOMS: atom_id res chain seq x y z
N MET A 1 -2.42 11.41 18.77
CA MET A 1 -3.21 10.23 18.36
C MET A 1 -2.36 9.51 17.34
N ALA A 2 -1.87 8.31 17.68
CA ALA A 2 -1.10 7.48 16.76
C ALA A 2 -2.05 6.51 16.05
N ILE A 3 -1.71 6.10 14.83
CA ILE A 3 -2.46 5.11 14.07
C ILE A 3 -1.61 3.84 14.11
N ASP A 4 -2.21 2.74 14.56
CA ASP A 4 -1.57 1.43 14.53
C ASP A 4 -1.91 0.75 13.20
N ILE A 5 -0.89 0.26 12.50
CA ILE A 5 -1.01 -0.34 11.17
C ILE A 5 -0.47 -1.77 11.25
N TYR A 6 -1.29 -2.73 10.81
CA TYR A 6 -0.96 -4.15 10.85
C TYR A 6 -1.02 -4.76 9.45
N LEU A 7 -0.03 -5.59 9.11
CA LEU A 7 0.02 -6.31 7.84
C LEU A 7 -0.10 -7.82 8.06
N LYS A 8 -1.04 -8.45 7.34
CA LYS A 8 -1.17 -9.91 7.28
C LYS A 8 -0.71 -10.42 5.93
N VAL A 9 0.32 -11.27 5.93
CA VAL A 9 0.79 -11.97 4.73
C VAL A 9 0.56 -13.46 4.91
N GLU A 10 -0.17 -14.09 3.99
CA GLU A 10 -0.41 -15.53 4.06
C GLU A 10 0.92 -16.30 3.93
N GLY A 11 1.20 -17.19 4.89
CA GLY A 11 2.44 -17.96 4.96
C GLY A 11 3.57 -17.32 5.79
N THR A 12 3.39 -16.10 6.30
CA THR A 12 4.33 -15.46 7.24
C THR A 12 3.61 -15.11 8.54
N THR A 13 4.31 -15.22 9.67
CA THR A 13 3.79 -14.82 10.98
C THR A 13 4.62 -13.65 11.49
N GLY A 14 3.96 -12.56 11.86
CA GLY A 14 4.61 -11.40 12.45
C GLY A 14 4.57 -11.42 13.98
N GLU A 15 5.15 -10.39 14.59
CA GLU A 15 5.37 -10.33 16.04
C GLU A 15 4.21 -9.68 16.83
N SER A 16 3.19 -9.16 16.13
CA SER A 16 2.14 -8.38 16.77
C SER A 16 1.41 -9.17 17.84
N GLN A 17 1.37 -8.58 19.04
CA GLN A 17 0.68 -9.13 20.22
C GLN A 17 -0.70 -8.53 20.44
N ASP A 18 -1.18 -7.67 19.52
CA ASP A 18 -2.50 -7.07 19.66
C ASP A 18 -3.60 -8.14 19.68
N SER A 19 -4.56 -7.99 20.59
CA SER A 19 -5.63 -8.95 20.81
C SER A 19 -6.50 -9.19 19.57
N LYS A 20 -6.59 -8.22 18.65
CA LYS A 20 -7.37 -8.31 17.42
C LYS A 20 -6.53 -8.66 16.20
N HIS A 21 -5.20 -8.51 16.27
CA HIS A 21 -4.26 -8.70 15.14
C HIS A 21 -3.07 -9.59 15.51
N LYS A 22 -3.30 -10.59 16.37
CA LYS A 22 -2.23 -11.44 16.89
C LYS A 22 -1.54 -12.25 15.78
N GLY A 23 -0.21 -12.18 15.71
CA GLY A 23 0.61 -12.85 14.70
C GLY A 23 0.68 -12.13 13.36
N TRP A 24 0.21 -10.87 13.29
CA TRP A 24 0.40 -9.98 12.15
C TRP A 24 1.73 -9.25 12.30
N THR A 25 2.22 -8.62 11.24
CA THR A 25 3.42 -7.78 11.30
C THR A 25 3.03 -6.35 11.63
N ASP A 26 3.69 -5.76 12.62
CA ASP A 26 3.50 -4.36 12.97
C ASP A 26 4.22 -3.47 11.94
N VAL A 27 3.48 -2.55 11.34
CA VAL A 27 3.99 -1.66 10.28
C VAL A 27 4.19 -0.27 10.84
N LEU A 28 5.43 0.20 10.83
CA LEU A 28 5.80 1.53 11.29
C LEU A 28 5.46 2.61 10.27
N SER A 29 5.65 2.28 8.99
CA SER A 29 5.26 3.13 7.87
C SER A 29 5.12 2.32 6.59
N PHE A 30 4.18 2.72 5.75
CA PHE A 30 4.09 2.22 4.38
C PHE A 30 3.88 3.37 3.40
N GLU A 31 4.43 3.21 2.22
CA GLU A 31 4.23 4.08 1.07
C GLU A 31 3.70 3.22 -0.08
N TRP A 32 2.58 3.67 -0.65
CA TRP A 32 2.00 3.07 -1.84
C TRP A 32 1.50 4.18 -2.76
N GLY A 33 1.70 4.00 -4.06
CA GLY A 33 1.37 5.02 -5.05
C GLY A 33 0.84 4.39 -6.33
N ALA A 34 0.04 5.17 -7.06
CA ALA A 34 -0.40 4.83 -8.40
C ALA A 34 -0.13 6.03 -9.30
N SER A 35 0.54 5.79 -10.42
CA SER A 35 0.80 6.79 -11.46
C SER A 35 -0.10 6.52 -12.65
N GLN A 36 -0.94 7.50 -12.99
CA GLN A 36 -1.72 7.49 -14.22
C GLN A 36 -1.02 8.39 -15.24
N PRO A 37 -0.49 7.85 -16.35
CA PRO A 37 -0.01 8.67 -17.44
C PRO A 37 -1.21 9.23 -18.19
N CYS A 38 -1.77 10.36 -17.72
CA CYS A 38 -2.81 11.06 -18.44
C CYS A 38 -2.19 12.22 -19.22
N ASN A 39 -2.15 12.11 -20.54
CA ASN A 39 -1.81 13.23 -21.41
C ASN A 39 -3.08 14.06 -21.68
N MET A 40 -3.31 15.09 -20.87
CA MET A 40 -4.45 16.01 -21.03
C MET A 40 -4.31 16.95 -22.25
N ALA A 41 -3.23 16.88 -23.02
CA ALA A 41 -2.94 17.79 -24.14
C ALA A 41 -3.43 17.31 -25.52
N VAL A 42 -3.95 16.09 -25.66
CA VAL A 42 -4.44 15.56 -26.94
C VAL A 42 -5.98 15.48 -26.94
N GLY A 43 -6.60 16.31 -27.76
CA GLY A 43 -8.06 16.48 -27.82
C GLY A 43 -8.84 15.21 -28.16
N GLY A 44 -10.10 15.16 -27.70
CA GLY A 44 -11.16 14.27 -28.19
C GLY A 44 -11.25 12.87 -27.57
N GLY A 45 -10.22 12.40 -26.86
CA GLY A 45 -10.18 11.05 -26.27
C GLY A 45 -9.25 10.95 -25.06
N GLY A 46 -9.38 11.88 -24.10
CA GLY A 46 -8.58 11.90 -22.88
C GLY A 46 -9.04 10.81 -21.91
N GLY A 47 -8.34 9.68 -21.89
CA GLY A 47 -8.66 8.58 -20.97
C GLY A 47 -8.02 7.23 -21.30
N ALA A 48 -7.40 7.08 -22.48
CA ALA A 48 -6.67 5.86 -22.83
C ALA A 48 -5.27 5.85 -22.18
N GLY A 49 -5.22 5.52 -20.88
CA GLY A 49 -3.98 5.25 -20.16
C GLY A 49 -4.19 4.10 -19.18
N LYS A 50 -3.25 3.15 -19.12
CA LYS A 50 -3.23 2.12 -18.08
C LYS A 50 -2.54 2.71 -16.85
N VAL A 51 -3.20 2.68 -15.71
CA VAL A 51 -2.58 3.08 -14.44
C VAL A 51 -1.46 2.10 -14.08
N SER A 52 -0.31 2.65 -13.71
CA SER A 52 0.81 1.88 -13.17
C SER A 52 0.80 2.01 -11.66
N PHE A 53 0.61 0.91 -10.95
CA PHE A 53 0.75 0.87 -9.50
C PHE A 53 2.23 0.70 -9.15
N ASN A 54 2.70 1.49 -8.19
CA ASN A 54 4.00 1.31 -7.59
C ASN A 54 3.91 0.23 -6.51
N ASP A 55 5.04 -0.43 -6.24
CA ASP A 55 5.12 -1.43 -5.17
C ASP A 55 4.79 -0.80 -3.83
N LEU A 56 4.08 -1.55 -2.98
CA LEU A 56 3.90 -1.19 -1.58
C LEU A 56 5.22 -1.40 -0.85
N ARG A 57 5.82 -0.31 -0.39
CA ARG A 57 7.09 -0.32 0.36
C ARG A 57 6.82 0.10 1.78
N GLY A 58 7.50 -0.49 2.75
CA GLY A 58 7.30 -0.12 4.14
C GLY A 58 8.41 -0.62 5.04
N PHE A 59 8.50 0.02 6.21
CA PHE A 59 9.35 -0.41 7.30
C PHE A 59 8.48 -1.13 8.33
N VAL A 60 8.92 -2.33 8.69
CA VAL A 60 8.29 -3.22 9.67
C VAL A 60 9.21 -3.38 10.86
N GLU A 61 8.60 -3.54 12.04
CA GLU A 61 9.31 -3.90 13.27
C GLU A 61 9.43 -5.42 13.41
#